data_AF-A0A7V0MJX1-F1
#
_entry.id   AF-A0A7V0MJX1-F1
#
_cell.length_a   1.000
_cell.length_b   1.000
_cell.length_c   1.000
_cell.angle_alpha   90.00
_cell.angle_beta   90.00
_cell.angle_gamma   90.00
#
_symmetry.space_group_name_H-M   'P 1'
#
loop_
_entity.id
_entity.type
_entity.pdbx_description
1 polymer ?
#
loop_
_entity_poly.entity_id
_entity_poly.type
_entity_poly.pdbx_seq_one_letter_code
_entity_poly.pdbx_strand_id
1 'polypeptide(L)'
;MILASQEMIKEWTEKGAWGTKTLIDYFKENVDKYPDEVCIVDPFNKEELVGFKPERLTYREFDRAVDATAEGFLKMGIQKDDVIVVQIPNCWELAMLYLAITRAGALISPMPMQWRASEFEYIARLTEAKAFITVEEFHGFKHREMGERLQSKLPYLKHLITLPEIIKMSKGEVTGKLDSIPLDAKAAKPQPNLTRKGAENAKIGFIFP
;
A
#
# COMPACT_ATOMS: atom_id res chain seq x y z
N MET A 1 3.95 -15.45 -2.73
CA MET A 1 3.77 -16.79 -3.35
C MET A 1 3.45 -16.60 -4.82
N ILE A 2 4.20 -17.21 -5.74
CA ILE A 2 3.79 -17.27 -7.15
C ILE A 2 2.71 -18.32 -7.32
N LEU A 3 1.62 -17.96 -7.99
CA LEU A 3 0.56 -18.91 -8.36
C LEU A 3 0.76 -19.48 -9.77
N ALA A 4 1.62 -18.87 -10.59
CA ALA A 4 1.98 -19.32 -11.93
C ALA A 4 3.05 -20.44 -11.95
N SER A 5 2.89 -21.43 -12.84
CA SER A 5 3.93 -22.45 -13.07
C SER A 5 5.13 -21.86 -13.83
N GLN A 6 6.26 -22.57 -13.82
CA GLN A 6 7.43 -22.15 -14.59
C GLN A 6 7.16 -22.16 -16.10
N GLU A 7 6.36 -23.11 -16.61
CA GLU A 7 5.94 -23.08 -18.01
C GLU A 7 5.09 -21.86 -18.33
N MET A 8 4.15 -21.51 -17.45
CA MET A 8 3.29 -20.34 -17.62
C MET A 8 4.11 -19.04 -17.61
N ILE A 9 5.05 -18.90 -16.66
CA ILE A 9 5.97 -17.75 -16.62
C ILE A 9 6.74 -17.65 -17.93
N LYS A 10 7.32 -18.76 -18.40
CA LYS A 10 8.08 -18.78 -19.65
C LYS A 10 7.20 -18.38 -20.84
N GLU A 11 6.04 -19.00 -21.00
CA GLU A 11 5.12 -18.74 -22.10
C GLU A 11 4.73 -17.26 -22.19
N TRP A 12 4.28 -16.67 -21.08
CA TRP A 12 3.83 -15.27 -21.08
C TRP A 12 4.97 -14.28 -21.17
N THR A 13 6.17 -14.64 -20.69
CA THR A 13 7.39 -13.82 -20.89
C THR A 13 7.83 -13.84 -22.35
N GLU A 14 7.86 -15.02 -22.99
CA GLU A 14 8.23 -15.16 -24.41
C GLU A 14 7.23 -14.46 -25.35
N LYS A 15 5.94 -14.46 -24.99
CA LYS A 15 4.89 -13.68 -25.68
C LYS A 15 4.98 -12.17 -25.44
N GLY A 16 5.88 -11.70 -24.57
CA GLY A 16 6.03 -10.28 -24.21
C GLY A 16 4.89 -9.72 -23.35
N ALA A 17 3.94 -10.55 -22.91
CA ALA A 17 2.85 -10.12 -22.05
C ALA A 17 3.32 -9.84 -20.61
N TRP A 18 4.32 -10.60 -20.14
CA TRP A 18 4.95 -10.40 -18.83
C TRP A 18 6.36 -9.85 -19.01
N GLY A 19 6.59 -8.65 -18.47
CA GLY A 19 7.87 -7.96 -18.53
C GLY A 19 8.73 -8.12 -17.28
N THR A 20 9.87 -7.44 -17.26
CA THR A 20 10.77 -7.37 -16.10
C THR A 20 10.68 -6.04 -15.36
N LYS A 21 9.89 -5.08 -15.86
CA LYS A 21 9.66 -3.79 -15.22
C LYS A 21 8.55 -3.91 -14.19
N THR A 22 8.81 -3.40 -12.99
CA THR A 22 7.83 -3.22 -11.92
C THR A 22 7.03 -1.94 -12.13
N LEU A 23 5.94 -1.78 -11.37
CA LEU A 23 5.19 -0.53 -11.31
C LEU A 23 6.09 0.65 -10.89
N ILE A 24 7.06 0.40 -10.00
CA ILE A 24 8.02 1.41 -9.54
C ILE A 24 8.95 1.83 -10.68
N ASP A 25 9.41 0.90 -11.51
CA ASP A 25 10.28 1.23 -12.65
C ASP A 25 9.55 2.15 -13.65
N TYR A 26 8.30 1.83 -13.99
CA TYR A 26 7.48 2.69 -14.84
C TYR A 26 7.24 4.07 -14.22
N PHE A 27 7.04 4.13 -12.90
CA PHE A 27 6.89 5.40 -12.20
C PHE A 27 8.19 6.23 -12.26
N LYS A 28 9.35 5.64 -11.91
CA LYS A 28 10.65 6.32 -11.92
C LYS A 28 11.04 6.80 -13.32
N GLU A 29 10.73 6.04 -14.38
CA GLU A 29 10.94 6.48 -15.77
C GLU A 29 10.16 7.75 -16.11
N ASN A 30 8.94 7.90 -15.59
CA ASN A 30 8.16 9.13 -15.77
C ASN A 30 8.70 10.29 -14.92
N VAL A 31 9.20 10.00 -13.71
CA VAL A 31 9.87 10.99 -12.86
C VAL A 31 11.09 11.57 -13.58
N ASP A 32 11.93 10.72 -14.19
CA ASP A 32 13.11 11.17 -14.92
C ASP A 32 12.75 11.98 -16.17
N LYS A 33 11.66 11.61 -16.85
CA LYS A 33 11.24 12.25 -18.11
C LYS A 33 10.50 13.56 -17.91
N TYR A 34 9.68 13.67 -16.87
CA TYR A 34 8.76 14.79 -16.65
C TYR A 34 8.78 15.30 -15.20
N PRO A 35 9.96 15.59 -14.62
CA PRO A 35 10.09 15.78 -13.18
C PRO A 35 9.26 16.95 -12.65
N ASP A 36 9.13 18.02 -13.43
CA ASP A 36 8.47 19.27 -13.00
C ASP A 36 7.03 19.37 -13.53
N GLU A 37 6.53 18.34 -14.23
CA GLU A 37 5.12 18.25 -14.64
C GLU A 37 4.24 17.77 -13.50
N VAL A 38 2.96 18.17 -13.51
CA VAL A 38 1.98 17.76 -12.50
C VAL A 38 1.73 16.24 -12.60
N CYS A 39 2.01 15.52 -11.52
CA CYS A 39 1.80 14.08 -11.41
C CYS A 39 0.43 13.76 -10.81
N ILE A 40 0.05 14.44 -9.73
CA ILE A 40 -1.17 14.15 -8.98
C ILE A 40 -1.79 15.41 -8.40
N VAL A 41 -3.12 15.41 -8.34
CA VAL A 41 -3.94 16.52 -7.87
C VAL A 41 -5.01 15.96 -6.94
N ASP A 42 -5.12 16.53 -5.75
CA ASP A 42 -6.20 16.19 -4.83
C ASP A 42 -7.58 16.64 -5.31
N PRO A 43 -8.63 15.97 -4.82
CA PRO A 43 -9.97 16.51 -4.95
C PRO A 43 -10.12 17.80 -4.13
N PHE A 44 -10.90 18.76 -4.63
CA PHE A 44 -11.11 20.05 -3.98
C PHE A 44 -11.68 19.95 -2.56
N ASN A 45 -12.43 18.88 -2.26
CA ASN A 45 -13.05 18.66 -0.96
C ASN A 45 -12.16 17.86 0.03
N LYS A 46 -10.86 17.68 -0.23
CA LYS A 46 -9.96 16.99 0.71
C LYS A 46 -10.01 17.58 2.12
N GLU A 47 -10.10 18.90 2.24
CA GLU A 47 -10.14 19.57 3.55
C GLU A 47 -11.37 19.15 4.35
N GLU A 48 -12.51 18.98 3.71
CA GLU A 48 -13.73 18.43 4.33
C GLU A 48 -13.58 16.95 4.70
N LEU A 49 -12.92 16.16 3.83
CA LEU A 49 -12.80 14.71 4.01
C LEU A 49 -11.82 14.32 5.14
N VAL A 50 -10.71 15.04 5.26
CA VAL A 50 -9.59 14.64 6.14
C VAL A 50 -8.92 15.79 6.91
N GLY A 51 -9.41 17.02 6.77
CA GLY A 51 -8.86 18.18 7.51
C GLY A 51 -7.56 18.75 6.94
N PHE A 52 -7.16 18.34 5.74
CA PHE A 52 -5.95 18.81 5.07
C PHE A 52 -6.30 19.50 3.74
N LYS A 53 -5.61 20.62 3.46
CA LYS A 53 -5.81 21.35 2.20
C LYS A 53 -5.48 20.47 0.99
N PRO A 54 -6.20 20.63 -0.14
CA PRO A 54 -5.86 19.93 -1.37
C PRO A 54 -4.50 20.39 -1.91
N GLU A 55 -3.71 19.44 -2.38
CA GLU A 55 -2.38 19.66 -2.95
C GLU A 55 -2.32 19.29 -4.43
N ARG A 56 -1.32 19.84 -5.10
CA ARG A 56 -0.91 19.49 -6.47
C ARG A 56 0.57 19.23 -6.43
N LEU A 57 0.99 18.03 -6.79
CA LEU A 57 2.39 17.63 -6.73
C LEU A 57 2.92 17.35 -8.12
N THR A 58 4.12 17.83 -8.38
CA THR A 58 4.93 17.43 -9.53
C THR A 58 5.43 15.99 -9.37
N TYR A 59 5.90 15.37 -10.45
CA TYR A 59 6.52 14.04 -10.36
C TYR A 59 7.69 14.02 -9.37
N ARG A 60 8.54 15.05 -9.37
CA ARG A 60 9.69 15.17 -8.46
C ARG A 60 9.26 15.23 -6.99
N GLU A 61 8.23 16.02 -6.68
CA GLU A 61 7.73 16.15 -5.31
C GLU A 61 7.06 14.86 -4.84
N PHE A 62 6.26 14.24 -5.69
CA PHE A 62 5.58 12.99 -5.39
C PHE A 62 6.57 11.83 -5.23
N ASP A 63 7.61 11.75 -6.06
CA ASP A 63 8.67 10.76 -5.95
C ASP A 63 9.45 10.87 -4.62
N ARG A 64 9.82 12.10 -4.25
CA ARG A 64 10.45 12.35 -2.95
C ARG A 64 9.57 11.92 -1.79
N ALA A 65 8.26 12.18 -1.86
CA ALA A 65 7.31 11.75 -0.86
C ALA A 65 7.21 10.22 -0.76
N VAL A 66 7.16 9.53 -1.91
CA VAL A 66 7.17 8.07 -1.99
C VAL A 66 8.41 7.48 -1.32
N ASP A 67 9.61 7.98 -1.66
CA ASP A 67 10.86 7.47 -1.10
C ASP A 67 10.97 7.80 0.41
N ALA A 68 10.59 9.00 0.84
CA ALA A 68 10.61 9.37 2.25
C ALA A 68 9.68 8.48 3.10
N THR A 69 8.47 8.22 2.61
CA THR A 69 7.52 7.32 3.28
C THR A 69 8.01 5.87 3.28
N ALA A 70 8.59 5.38 2.18
CA ALA A 70 9.15 4.04 2.10
C ALA A 70 10.29 3.85 3.12
N GLU A 71 11.19 4.84 3.27
CA GLU A 71 12.21 4.79 4.32
C GLU A 71 11.63 4.87 5.73
N GLY A 72 10.53 5.62 5.91
CA GLY A 72 9.75 5.61 7.14
C GLY A 72 9.32 4.19 7.53
N PHE A 73 8.77 3.42 6.59
CA PHE A 73 8.38 2.03 6.83
C PHE A 73 9.57 1.14 7.20
N LEU A 74 10.72 1.28 6.53
CA LEU A 74 11.92 0.52 6.90
C LEU A 74 12.39 0.85 8.32
N LYS A 75 12.36 2.12 8.72
CA LYS A 75 12.71 2.56 10.08
C LYS A 75 11.75 1.99 11.13
N MET A 76 10.50 1.74 10.76
CA MET A 76 9.51 1.08 11.61
C MET A 76 9.67 -0.45 11.69
N GLY A 77 10.59 -1.03 10.92
CA GLY A 77 10.80 -2.49 10.88
C GLY A 77 9.80 -3.23 9.99
N ILE A 78 9.17 -2.53 9.05
CA ILE A 78 8.47 -3.17 7.92
C ILE A 78 9.51 -3.83 7.02
N GLN A 79 9.20 -5.05 6.59
CA GLN A 79 10.07 -5.92 5.81
C GLN A 79 9.35 -6.39 4.54
N LYS A 80 10.12 -7.06 3.68
CA LYS A 80 9.59 -7.68 2.47
C LYS A 80 8.44 -8.63 2.80
N ASP A 81 7.40 -8.60 1.98
CA ASP A 81 6.19 -9.43 2.08
C ASP A 81 5.27 -9.13 3.30
N ASP A 82 5.61 -8.16 4.16
CA ASP A 82 4.69 -7.70 5.21
C ASP A 82 3.44 -7.06 4.58
N VAL A 83 2.26 -7.36 5.11
CA VAL A 83 1.00 -6.78 4.61
C VAL A 83 0.61 -5.55 5.45
N ILE A 84 0.31 -4.45 4.76
CA ILE A 84 -0.18 -3.20 5.34
C ILE A 84 -1.59 -2.95 4.84
N VAL A 85 -2.56 -2.95 5.76
CA VAL A 85 -3.94 -2.55 5.43
C VAL A 85 -4.03 -1.03 5.43
N VAL A 86 -4.62 -0.45 4.38
CA VAL A 86 -4.76 0.99 4.23
C VAL A 86 -6.24 1.34 4.07
N GLN A 87 -6.77 2.15 4.99
CA GLN A 87 -8.13 2.67 4.95
C GLN A 87 -8.13 4.18 5.14
N ILE A 88 -7.82 4.89 4.06
CA ILE A 88 -7.93 6.36 3.97
C ILE A 88 -8.73 6.76 2.73
N PRO A 89 -9.32 7.97 2.69
CA PRO A 89 -10.04 8.47 1.52
C PRO A 89 -9.16 8.62 0.26
N ASN A 90 -9.80 8.88 -0.88
CA ASN A 90 -9.10 9.10 -2.15
C ASN A 90 -8.41 10.47 -2.19
N CYS A 91 -7.25 10.56 -1.56
CA CYS A 91 -6.32 11.70 -1.61
C CYS A 91 -4.97 11.26 -2.19
N TRP A 92 -4.07 12.20 -2.50
CA TRP A 92 -2.77 11.89 -3.09
C TRP A 92 -1.94 10.94 -2.22
N GLU A 93 -2.11 11.00 -0.89
CA GLU A 93 -1.43 10.13 0.06
C GLU A 93 -1.80 8.66 -0.16
N LEU A 94 -3.03 8.34 -0.59
CA LEU A 94 -3.41 6.96 -0.90
C LEU A 94 -2.61 6.45 -2.10
N ALA A 95 -2.50 7.25 -3.16
CA ALA A 95 -1.68 6.91 -4.33
C ALA A 95 -0.20 6.77 -3.97
N MET A 96 0.31 7.69 -3.13
CA MET A 96 1.67 7.62 -2.59
C MET A 96 1.90 6.31 -1.83
N LEU A 97 0.95 5.88 -0.99
CA LEU A 97 1.06 4.66 -0.20
C LEU A 97 1.16 3.40 -1.06
N TYR A 98 0.45 3.31 -2.19
CA TYR A 98 0.64 2.19 -3.13
C TYR A 98 2.10 2.06 -3.58
N LEU A 99 2.72 3.18 -3.95
CA LEU A 99 4.10 3.20 -4.41
C LEU A 99 5.08 3.02 -3.25
N ALA A 100 4.91 3.72 -2.14
CA ALA A 100 5.83 3.70 -1.00
C ALA A 100 5.87 2.33 -0.29
N ILE A 101 4.71 1.70 -0.10
CA ILE A 101 4.63 0.35 0.50
C ILE A 101 5.28 -0.67 -0.43
N THR A 102 4.97 -0.60 -1.73
CA THR A 102 5.60 -1.46 -2.74
C THR A 102 7.11 -1.23 -2.79
N ARG A 103 7.56 0.03 -2.75
CA ARG A 103 8.98 0.44 -2.76
C ARG A 103 9.74 -0.09 -1.54
N ALA A 104 9.08 -0.15 -0.38
CA ALA A 104 9.61 -0.79 0.83
C ALA A 104 9.64 -2.33 0.76
N GLY A 105 9.11 -2.93 -0.31
CA GLY A 105 9.03 -4.39 -0.50
C GLY A 105 7.83 -5.05 0.19
N ALA A 106 6.95 -4.25 0.81
CA ALA A 106 5.74 -4.70 1.49
C ALA A 106 4.54 -4.75 0.53
N LEU A 107 3.43 -5.31 1.00
CA LEU A 107 2.20 -5.49 0.25
C LEU A 107 1.10 -4.57 0.79
N ILE A 108 0.51 -3.76 -0.08
CA ILE A 108 -0.65 -2.93 0.27
C ILE A 108 -1.95 -3.73 0.13
N SER A 109 -2.82 -3.63 1.14
CA SER A 109 -4.19 -4.13 1.13
C SER A 109 -5.16 -2.96 1.35
N PRO A 110 -5.61 -2.29 0.28
CA PRO A 110 -6.52 -1.15 0.38
C PRO A 110 -7.92 -1.61 0.83
N MET A 111 -8.54 -0.86 1.73
CA MET A 111 -9.87 -1.16 2.26
C MET A 111 -10.80 0.06 2.07
N PRO A 112 -12.05 -0.14 1.61
CA PRO A 112 -13.01 0.95 1.47
C PRO A 112 -13.29 1.66 2.80
N MET A 113 -13.52 2.97 2.77
CA MET A 113 -13.84 3.76 3.96
C MET A 113 -15.16 3.35 4.63
N GLN A 114 -16.05 2.64 3.92
CA GLN A 114 -17.34 2.16 4.43
C GLN A 114 -17.19 0.90 5.29
N TRP A 115 -16.10 0.16 5.15
CA TRP A 115 -15.88 -1.09 5.88
C TRP A 115 -15.52 -0.82 7.34
N ARG A 116 -15.86 -1.78 8.20
CA ARG A 116 -15.74 -1.64 9.66
C ARG A 116 -14.96 -2.82 10.24
N ALA A 117 -15.01 -2.94 11.56
CA ALA A 117 -14.17 -3.86 12.31
C ALA A 117 -14.31 -5.32 11.86
N SER A 118 -15.50 -5.77 11.46
CA SER A 118 -15.75 -7.15 10.98
C SER A 118 -14.96 -7.46 9.71
N GLU A 119 -15.04 -6.60 8.70
CA GLU A 119 -14.35 -6.81 7.43
C GLU A 119 -12.84 -6.63 7.60
N PHE A 120 -12.43 -5.66 8.41
CA PHE A 120 -11.02 -5.48 8.74
C PHE A 120 -10.46 -6.73 9.43
N GLU A 121 -11.15 -7.24 10.45
CA GLU A 121 -10.68 -8.40 11.21
C GLU A 121 -10.57 -9.63 10.30
N TYR A 122 -11.52 -9.81 9.38
CA TYR A 122 -11.44 -10.85 8.36
C TYR A 122 -10.18 -10.71 7.49
N ILE A 123 -9.93 -9.53 6.91
CA ILE A 123 -8.73 -9.28 6.08
C ILE A 123 -7.45 -9.47 6.89
N ALA A 124 -7.39 -8.88 8.08
CA ALA A 124 -6.21 -8.89 8.93
C ALA A 124 -5.86 -10.31 9.38
N ARG A 125 -6.86 -11.18 9.65
CA ARG A 125 -6.64 -12.61 9.94
C ARG A 125 -6.19 -13.40 8.73
N LEU A 126 -6.73 -13.10 7.55
CA LEU A 126 -6.35 -13.77 6.31
C LEU A 126 -4.93 -13.43 5.85
N THR A 127 -4.49 -12.20 6.13
CA THR A 127 -3.23 -11.64 5.62
C THR A 127 -2.13 -11.50 6.67
N GLU A 128 -2.47 -11.73 7.95
CA GLU A 128 -1.60 -11.45 9.10
C GLU A 128 -1.04 -10.01 9.07
N ALA A 129 -1.90 -9.04 8.73
CA ALA A 129 -1.52 -7.65 8.50
C ALA A 129 -0.69 -7.05 9.65
N LYS A 130 0.52 -6.58 9.33
CA LYS A 130 1.48 -6.05 10.31
C LYS A 130 1.21 -4.60 10.68
N ALA A 131 0.62 -3.83 9.77
CA ALA A 131 0.28 -2.44 9.99
C ALA A 131 -1.12 -2.09 9.47
N PHE A 132 -1.74 -1.10 10.12
CA PHE A 132 -2.98 -0.47 9.70
C PHE A 132 -2.77 1.03 9.58
N ILE A 133 -3.02 1.57 8.39
CA ILE A 133 -2.98 3.00 8.10
C ILE A 133 -4.41 3.51 7.96
N THR A 134 -4.79 4.54 8.71
CA THR A 134 -6.14 5.10 8.64
C THR A 134 -6.20 6.58 8.99
N VAL A 135 -7.39 7.18 9.01
CA VAL A 135 -7.62 8.56 9.47
C VAL A 135 -8.05 8.56 10.94
N GLU A 136 -8.02 9.72 11.58
CA GLU A 136 -8.55 9.89 12.93
C GLU A 136 -10.05 9.61 12.95
N GLU A 137 -10.79 10.33 12.11
CA GLU A 137 -12.23 10.26 11.95
C GLU A 137 -12.61 10.44 10.48
N PHE A 138 -13.71 9.81 10.05
CA PHE A 138 -14.29 10.00 8.72
C PHE A 138 -15.81 9.98 8.83
N HIS A 139 -16.47 11.06 8.41
CA HIS A 139 -17.94 11.24 8.50
C HIS A 139 -18.53 10.83 9.87
N GLY A 140 -17.95 11.31 10.96
CA GLY A 140 -18.41 11.03 12.32
C GLY A 140 -17.99 9.66 12.88
N PHE A 141 -17.28 8.84 12.10
CA PHE A 141 -16.79 7.54 12.56
C PHE A 141 -15.31 7.60 12.91
N LYS A 142 -14.97 7.27 14.16
CA LYS A 142 -13.60 7.30 14.68
C LYS A 142 -12.80 6.06 14.27
N HIS A 143 -12.11 6.16 13.15
CA HIS A 143 -11.33 5.07 12.57
C HIS A 143 -10.12 4.71 13.43
N ARG A 144 -9.46 5.69 14.08
CA ARG A 144 -8.35 5.41 15.01
C ARG A 144 -8.79 4.53 16.17
N GLU A 145 -9.90 4.87 16.84
CA GLU A 145 -10.41 4.07 17.96
C GLU A 145 -10.76 2.64 17.52
N MET A 146 -11.26 2.47 16.28
CA MET A 146 -11.45 1.14 15.71
C MET A 146 -10.12 0.40 15.55
N GLY A 147 -9.09 1.06 15.01
CA GLY A 147 -7.74 0.52 14.88
C GLY A 147 -7.14 0.07 16.21
N GLU A 148 -7.29 0.87 17.26
CA GLU A 148 -6.81 0.56 18.63
C GLU A 148 -7.52 -0.69 19.19
N ARG A 149 -8.84 -0.78 19.01
CA ARG A 149 -9.62 -1.97 19.40
C ARG A 149 -9.19 -3.21 18.63
N LEU A 150 -8.82 -3.09 17.35
CA LEU A 150 -8.35 -4.21 16.54
C LEU A 150 -6.92 -4.62 16.95
N GLN A 151 -6.04 -3.65 17.17
CA GLN A 151 -4.66 -3.89 17.60
C GLN A 151 -4.59 -4.64 18.94
N SER A 152 -5.48 -4.33 19.89
CA SER A 152 -5.55 -5.08 21.16
C SER A 152 -5.98 -6.55 21.01
N LYS A 153 -6.65 -6.92 19.90
CA LYS A 153 -7.12 -8.28 19.62
C LYS A 153 -6.19 -9.06 18.68
N LEU A 154 -5.42 -8.36 17.85
CA LEU A 154 -4.64 -8.94 16.76
C LEU A 154 -3.14 -8.79 17.05
N PRO A 155 -2.47 -9.82 17.61
CA PRO A 155 -1.10 -9.69 18.08
C PRO A 155 -0.07 -9.43 16.98
N TYR A 156 -0.39 -9.75 15.72
CA TYR A 156 0.45 -9.46 14.55
C TYR A 156 0.32 -8.01 14.06
N LEU A 157 -0.75 -7.28 14.43
CA LEU A 157 -0.93 -5.87 14.05
C LEU A 157 -0.05 -4.96 14.92
N LYS A 158 1.21 -4.81 14.55
CA LYS A 158 2.23 -4.09 15.32
C LYS A 158 2.10 -2.57 15.24
N HIS A 159 1.59 -2.05 14.13
CA HIS A 159 1.54 -0.61 13.89
C HIS A 159 0.13 -0.15 13.55
N LEU A 160 -0.31 0.90 14.24
CA LEU A 160 -1.45 1.73 13.85
C LEU A 160 -0.88 3.10 13.51
N ILE A 161 -1.15 3.59 12.30
CA ILE A 161 -0.57 4.83 11.78
C ILE A 161 -1.71 5.69 11.25
N THR A 162 -1.75 6.95 11.65
CA THR A 162 -2.77 7.89 11.18
C THR A 162 -2.30 8.69 9.96
N LEU A 163 -3.23 9.22 9.18
CA LEU A 163 -2.91 10.05 8.02
C LEU A 163 -1.99 11.24 8.36
N PRO A 164 -2.18 12.00 9.47
CA PRO A 164 -1.20 13.00 9.89
C PRO A 164 0.22 12.46 10.06
N GLU A 165 0.39 11.24 10.58
CA GLU A 165 1.69 10.60 10.73
C GLU A 165 2.29 10.23 9.37
N ILE A 166 1.48 9.75 8.43
CA ILE A 166 1.90 9.49 7.04
C ILE A 166 2.36 10.77 6.33
N ILE A 167 1.61 11.87 6.48
CA ILE A 167 1.99 13.18 5.93
C ILE A 167 3.30 13.69 6.55
N LYS A 168 3.56 13.38 7.81
CA LYS A 168 4.85 13.67 8.44
C LYS A 168 5.97 12.80 7.86
N MET A 169 5.72 11.51 7.66
CA MET A 169 6.69 10.58 7.07
C MET A 169 7.08 10.96 5.64
N SER A 170 6.14 11.45 4.82
CA SER A 170 6.40 11.86 3.43
C SER A 170 7.33 13.08 3.32
N LYS A 171 7.55 13.80 4.41
CA LYS A 171 8.49 14.94 4.51
C LYS A 171 9.82 14.55 5.14
N GLY A 172 10.01 13.27 5.45
CA GLY A 172 11.21 12.73 6.08
C GLY A 172 12.46 12.76 5.20
N GLU A 173 13.55 12.27 5.77
CA GLU A 173 14.83 12.13 5.06
C GLU A 173 14.82 10.91 4.12
N VAL A 174 15.44 11.09 2.95
CA VAL A 174 15.75 10.04 1.98
C VAL A 174 17.25 9.80 2.02
N THR A 175 17.67 8.60 2.40
CA THR A 175 19.06 8.20 2.63
C THR A 175 19.62 7.28 1.56
N GLY A 176 18.80 6.86 0.59
CA GLY A 176 19.20 5.98 -0.53
C GLY A 176 19.17 4.49 -0.20
N LYS A 177 18.69 4.12 0.99
CA LYS A 177 18.63 2.70 1.40
C LYS A 177 17.71 1.85 0.53
N LEU A 178 16.73 2.48 -0.11
CA LEU A 178 15.70 1.81 -0.93
C LEU A 178 16.28 1.11 -2.16
N ASP A 179 17.43 1.55 -2.68
CA ASP A 179 18.06 0.95 -3.86
C ASP A 179 18.62 -0.44 -3.60
N SER A 180 18.79 -0.79 -2.32
CA SER A 180 19.21 -2.12 -1.89
C SER A 180 18.07 -3.13 -1.77
N ILE A 181 16.81 -2.71 -1.93
CA ILE A 181 15.62 -3.58 -1.80
C ILE A 181 15.22 -4.09 -3.19
N PRO A 182 15.45 -5.38 -3.49
CA PRO A 182 15.04 -5.93 -4.77
C PRO A 182 13.52 -6.05 -4.84
N LEU A 183 12.92 -5.33 -5.78
CA LEU A 183 11.57 -5.56 -6.25
C LEU A 183 11.66 -6.53 -7.42
N ASP A 184 10.99 -7.67 -7.29
CA ASP A 184 10.97 -8.67 -8.35
C ASP A 184 9.70 -8.48 -9.17
N ALA A 185 9.85 -8.06 -10.43
CA ALA A 185 8.75 -8.06 -11.40
C ALA A 185 8.38 -9.48 -11.81
N LYS A 186 9.33 -10.42 -11.69
CA LYS A 186 9.06 -11.83 -11.89
C LYS A 186 8.47 -12.36 -10.59
N ALA A 187 7.51 -13.25 -10.74
CA ALA A 187 7.02 -13.94 -9.58
C ALA A 187 8.22 -14.71 -8.96
N ALA A 188 8.54 -14.43 -7.69
CA ALA A 188 9.65 -15.04 -6.95
C ALA A 188 9.24 -16.38 -6.32
N LYS A 189 10.08 -17.42 -6.47
CA LYS A 189 9.81 -18.86 -6.14
C LYS A 189 8.78 -19.05 -5.00
N PRO A 190 7.79 -19.95 -5.15
CA PRO A 190 6.78 -20.18 -4.12
C PRO A 190 7.46 -20.53 -2.78
N GLN A 191 7.16 -19.74 -1.75
CA GLN A 191 7.57 -20.08 -0.38
C GLN A 191 6.81 -21.35 0.05
N PRO A 192 7.50 -22.39 0.57
CA PRO A 192 6.91 -23.73 0.73
C PRO A 192 5.70 -23.84 1.67
N ASN A 193 5.44 -22.86 2.55
CA ASN A 193 4.63 -23.08 3.75
C ASN A 193 3.35 -22.23 3.89
N LEU A 194 2.88 -21.56 2.84
CA LEU A 194 1.58 -20.87 2.88
C LEU A 194 0.48 -21.75 2.30
N THR A 195 0.16 -22.88 2.95
CA THR A 195 -1.07 -23.63 2.61
C THR A 195 -2.28 -22.81 3.04
N ARG A 196 -3.14 -22.46 2.06
CA ARG A 196 -4.35 -21.66 2.25
C ARG A 196 -5.39 -22.45 3.07
N LYS A 197 -5.34 -22.37 4.41
CA LYS A 197 -6.49 -22.74 5.25
C LYS A 197 -7.55 -21.64 5.12
N GLY A 198 -8.51 -21.81 4.20
CA GLY A 198 -9.71 -20.95 4.14
C GLY A 198 -10.21 -20.54 2.74
N ALA A 199 -9.65 -21.09 1.66
CA ALA A 199 -10.05 -20.73 0.30
C ALA A 199 -11.43 -21.23 -0.15
N GLU A 200 -11.96 -22.26 0.51
CA GLU A 200 -12.97 -23.12 -0.12
C GLU A 200 -14.39 -22.55 -0.12
N ASN A 201 -14.68 -21.45 0.60
CA ASN A 201 -16.06 -20.97 0.76
C ASN A 201 -16.35 -19.51 0.38
N ALA A 202 -15.45 -18.79 -0.29
CA ALA A 202 -15.72 -17.42 -0.72
C ALA A 202 -16.42 -17.36 -2.09
N LYS A 203 -17.74 -17.60 -2.13
CA LYS A 203 -18.57 -17.16 -3.26
C LYS A 203 -18.76 -15.64 -3.15
N ILE A 204 -17.92 -14.87 -3.84
CA ILE A 204 -18.12 -13.42 -4.00
C ILE A 204 -19.17 -13.24 -5.11
N GLY A 205 -20.43 -13.00 -4.70
CA GLY A 205 -21.47 -12.53 -5.61
C GLY A 205 -21.32 -11.02 -5.79
N PHE A 206 -20.84 -10.58 -6.95
CA PHE A 206 -20.95 -9.18 -7.35
C PHE A 206 -22.38 -8.93 -7.84
N ILE A 207 -23.16 -8.18 -7.06
CA ILE A 207 -24.39 -7.54 -7.53
C ILE A 207 -24.03 -6.09 -7.78
N PHE A 208 -23.94 -5.70 -9.05
CA PHE A 208 -24.05 -4.30 -9.44
C PHE A 208 -25.52 -4.02 -9.81
N PRO A 209 -26.08 -2.86 -9.42
CA PRO A 209 -27.39 -2.42 -9.90
C PRO A 209 -27.40 -2.09 -11.39
#